data_AF-A0A6L3ADY1-F1
#
_entry.id   AF-A0A6L3ADY1-F1
#
_cell.length_a   1.000
_cell.length_b   1.000
_cell.length_c   1.000
_cell.angle_alpha   90.00
_cell.angle_beta   90.00
_cell.angle_gamma   90.00
#
_symmetry.space_group_name_H-M   'P 1'
#
loop_
_entity.id
_entity.type
_entity.pdbx_description
1 polymer ?
#
loop_
_entity_poly.entity_id
_entity_poly.type
_entity_poly.pdbx_seq_one_letter_code
_entity_poly.pdbx_strand_id
1 'polypeptide(L)'
;MHDCCTCEDSHFVRLVRRRDQDGFGRVHPCPACAGSPALAESPERVAVRMRIPAKFRESRIATWQPDNGRPRLAAQTYVVRWPPEKPLLLLSGNKGVGKTHLACGILHEVFERHGQRGQFWPVVDLLDRYRATFDEDRATETVESVDAQLRQCAVLVLDDLGTHKSSEWAEERLFRLIDERYRDLRPLVVTTNAGLLELPDRIKSRMSDGSCSTLVNVSGPDRRTPADS
;
A
#
# COMPACT_ATOMS: atom_id res chain seq x y z
N MET A 1 -0.55 22.17 14.89
CA MET A 1 -0.02 20.87 15.32
C MET A 1 -0.75 20.50 16.59
N HIS A 2 -1.40 19.35 16.61
CA HIS A 2 -1.68 18.70 17.90
C HIS A 2 -0.48 17.79 18.11
N ASP A 3 0.09 17.78 19.31
CA ASP A 3 1.18 16.87 19.71
C ASP A 3 0.58 15.87 20.71
N CYS A 4 -0.03 14.82 20.20
CA CYS A 4 -0.60 13.75 21.01
C CYS A 4 0.46 12.70 21.30
N CYS A 5 1.09 12.80 22.48
CA CYS A 5 2.12 11.89 22.97
C CYS A 5 1.70 10.41 23.05
N THR A 6 0.39 10.12 23.01
CA THR A 6 -0.15 8.75 23.08
C THR A 6 -0.17 8.04 21.73
N CYS A 7 -0.33 8.80 20.63
CA CYS A 7 -0.43 8.23 19.29
C CYS A 7 0.58 8.81 18.30
N GLU A 8 1.44 9.75 18.73
CA GLU A 8 2.38 10.46 17.86
C GLU A 8 1.66 11.06 16.64
N ASP A 9 0.49 11.65 16.88
CA ASP A 9 -0.41 12.26 15.89
C ASP A 9 -0.92 11.34 14.78
N SER A 10 -0.77 10.02 14.98
CA SER A 10 -1.43 9.04 14.14
C SER A 10 -2.94 8.98 14.38
N HIS A 11 -3.44 9.51 15.51
CA HIS A 11 -4.82 9.40 16.03
C HIS A 11 -5.29 7.99 16.36
N PHE A 12 -4.37 7.03 16.30
CA PHE A 12 -4.65 5.62 16.43
C PHE A 12 -3.60 4.95 17.30
N VAL A 13 -4.02 4.04 18.18
CA VAL A 13 -3.12 3.31 19.07
C VAL A 13 -3.32 1.82 18.90
N ARG A 14 -2.22 1.06 18.95
CA ARG A 14 -2.29 -0.39 18.98
C ARG A 14 -2.38 -0.82 20.43
N LEU A 15 -3.51 -1.40 20.83
CA LEU A 15 -3.61 -1.96 22.18
C LEU A 15 -2.71 -3.19 22.25
N VAL A 16 -1.78 -3.19 23.20
CA VAL A 16 -0.92 -4.34 23.50
C VAL A 16 -1.78 -5.39 24.21
N ARG A 17 -2.53 -6.17 23.44
CA ARG A 17 -3.23 -7.37 23.94
C ARG A 17 -2.32 -8.59 23.82
N ARG A 18 -2.66 -9.70 24.48
CA ARG A 18 -1.98 -10.98 24.26
C ARG A 18 -2.49 -11.64 22.98
N ARG A 19 -1.66 -12.49 22.36
CA ARG A 19 -1.91 -13.09 21.03
C ARG A 19 -3.19 -13.94 20.95
N ASP A 20 -3.64 -14.44 22.08
CA ASP A 20 -4.82 -15.27 22.31
C ASP A 20 -6.08 -14.47 22.66
N GLN A 21 -5.98 -13.14 22.83
CA GLN A 21 -7.11 -12.28 23.15
C GLN A 21 -7.72 -11.67 21.89
N ASP A 22 -9.04 -11.62 21.85
CA ASP A 22 -9.77 -10.89 20.82
C ASP A 22 -9.28 -9.44 20.73
N GLY A 23 -8.98 -9.00 19.51
CA GLY A 23 -8.43 -7.66 19.27
C GLY A 23 -6.92 -7.54 19.34
N PHE A 24 -6.17 -8.65 19.45
CA PHE A 24 -4.71 -8.63 19.29
C PHE A 24 -4.27 -7.96 17.98
N GLY A 25 -3.35 -7.01 18.08
CA GLY A 25 -2.82 -6.29 16.93
C GLY A 25 -3.80 -5.36 16.24
N ARG A 26 -5.04 -5.22 16.74
CA ARG A 26 -6.01 -4.23 16.25
C ARG A 26 -5.60 -2.84 16.71
N VAL A 27 -5.87 -1.90 15.83
CA VAL A 27 -5.61 -0.50 16.06
C VAL A 27 -6.94 0.14 16.45
N HIS A 28 -6.93 0.89 17.54
CA HIS A 28 -8.09 1.57 18.10
C HIS A 28 -7.90 3.08 17.97
N PRO A 29 -8.99 3.87 17.84
CA PRO A 29 -8.89 5.31 18.00
C PRO A 29 -8.14 5.63 19.29
N CYS A 30 -7.15 6.52 19.20
CA CYS A 30 -6.36 6.91 20.36
C CYS A 30 -7.29 7.45 21.45
N PRO A 31 -7.35 6.84 22.65
CA PRO A 31 -8.29 7.27 23.69
C PRO A 31 -7.96 8.68 24.22
N ALA A 32 -6.69 9.11 24.12
CA ALA A 32 -6.25 10.42 24.57
C ALA A 32 -6.66 11.56 23.63
N CYS A 33 -6.84 11.28 22.34
CA CYS A 33 -7.35 12.25 21.37
C CYS A 33 -8.63 11.78 20.68
N ALA A 34 -9.36 10.84 21.28
CA ALA A 34 -10.62 10.30 20.78
C ALA A 34 -11.68 11.40 20.86
N GLY A 35 -11.77 12.20 19.80
CA GLY A 35 -12.62 13.39 19.74
C GLY A 35 -11.91 14.66 19.25
N SER A 36 -10.57 14.69 19.21
CA SER A 36 -9.85 15.76 18.50
C SER A 36 -9.66 15.34 17.03
N PRO A 37 -10.03 16.21 16.08
CA PRO A 37 -10.67 15.80 14.83
C PRO A 37 -9.72 15.10 13.86
N ALA A 38 -9.78 13.76 13.84
CA ALA A 38 -9.60 13.02 12.59
C ALA A 38 -10.73 13.33 11.58
N LEU A 39 -11.79 14.04 12.00
CA LEU A 39 -12.96 14.46 11.20
C LEU A 39 -12.79 15.78 10.41
N ALA A 40 -11.60 16.41 10.37
CA ALA A 40 -11.41 17.68 9.67
C ALA A 40 -10.20 17.71 8.71
N GLU A 41 -9.62 16.56 8.37
CA GLU A 41 -8.67 16.50 7.26
C GLU A 41 -9.45 16.34 5.95
N SER A 42 -9.40 17.38 5.11
CA SER A 42 -9.93 17.31 3.75
C SER A 42 -9.37 16.06 3.03
N PRO A 43 -10.16 15.36 2.20
CA PRO A 43 -9.70 14.19 1.44
C PRO A 43 -8.39 14.41 0.69
N GLU A 44 -8.16 15.62 0.19
CA GLU A 44 -6.93 16.00 -0.50
C GLU A 44 -5.69 15.93 0.41
N ARG A 45 -5.75 16.50 1.63
CA ARG A 45 -4.65 16.44 2.60
C ARG A 45 -4.30 15.01 3.00
N VAL A 46 -5.31 14.16 3.15
CA VAL A 46 -5.11 12.74 3.43
C VAL A 46 -4.41 12.07 2.25
N ALA A 47 -4.87 12.32 1.02
CA ALA A 47 -4.26 11.75 -0.18
C ALA A 47 -2.79 12.17 -0.34
N VAL A 48 -2.46 13.44 -0.08
CA VAL A 48 -1.08 13.95 -0.09
C VAL A 48 -0.21 13.25 0.95
N ARG A 49 -0.70 13.08 2.18
CA ARG A 49 0.04 12.37 3.23
C ARG A 49 0.24 10.89 2.95
N MET A 50 -0.73 10.25 2.29
CA MET A 50 -0.59 8.88 1.79
C MET A 50 0.20 8.81 0.48
N ARG A 51 0.74 9.93 -0.01
CA ARG A 51 1.55 10.06 -1.24
C ARG A 51 0.80 9.63 -2.52
N ILE A 52 -0.52 9.75 -2.54
CA ILE A 52 -1.32 9.43 -3.73
C ILE A 52 -1.08 10.52 -4.80
N PRO A 53 -0.65 10.15 -6.03
CA PRO A 53 -0.42 11.11 -7.10
C PRO A 53 -1.70 11.89 -7.44
N ALA A 54 -1.56 13.15 -7.85
CA ALA A 54 -2.69 14.04 -8.14
C ALA A 54 -3.77 13.40 -9.02
N LYS A 55 -3.35 12.68 -10.07
CA LYS A 55 -4.22 11.96 -11.00
C LYS A 55 -5.13 10.91 -10.35
N PHE A 56 -4.75 10.34 -9.20
CA PHE A 56 -5.44 9.23 -8.55
C PHE A 56 -6.07 9.59 -7.19
N ARG A 57 -6.06 10.88 -6.80
CA ARG A 57 -6.63 11.32 -5.50
C ARG A 57 -8.14 11.10 -5.38
N GLU A 58 -8.82 11.03 -6.51
CA GLU A 58 -10.26 10.76 -6.59
C GLU A 58 -10.57 9.27 -6.88
N SER A 59 -9.54 8.44 -7.05
CA SER A 59 -9.74 7.01 -7.28
C SER A 59 -10.43 6.36 -6.08
N ARG A 60 -11.48 5.58 -6.36
CA ARG A 60 -12.22 4.78 -5.39
C ARG A 60 -12.43 3.39 -5.96
N ILE A 61 -12.52 2.36 -5.10
CA ILE A 61 -12.84 1.01 -5.59
C ILE A 61 -14.23 1.02 -6.24
N ALA A 62 -15.17 1.79 -5.66
CA ALA A 62 -16.52 1.98 -6.19
C ALA A 62 -16.59 2.58 -7.61
N THR A 63 -15.60 3.41 -7.99
CA THR A 63 -15.55 4.04 -9.32
C THR A 63 -14.72 3.23 -10.33
N TRP A 64 -14.10 2.13 -9.90
CA TRP A 64 -13.42 1.23 -10.82
C TRP A 64 -14.43 0.39 -11.62
N GLN A 65 -14.22 0.31 -12.93
CA GLN A 65 -14.98 -0.52 -13.86
C GLN A 65 -14.19 -1.76 -14.29
N PRO A 66 -14.82 -2.85 -14.78
CA PRO A 66 -16.25 -3.11 -14.64
C PRO A 66 -16.65 -3.25 -13.17
N ASP A 67 -17.87 -2.87 -12.86
CA ASP A 67 -18.42 -2.81 -11.50
C ASP A 67 -18.54 -4.18 -10.81
N ASN A 68 -18.67 -5.24 -11.59
CA ASN A 68 -18.74 -6.64 -11.15
C ASN A 68 -17.44 -7.43 -11.42
N GLY A 69 -16.35 -6.75 -11.78
CA GLY A 69 -15.08 -7.40 -12.09
C GLY A 69 -14.43 -8.04 -10.86
N ARG A 70 -13.85 -9.24 -11.03
CA ARG A 70 -13.03 -9.92 -10.01
C ARG A 70 -12.00 -9.00 -9.33
N PRO A 71 -11.30 -8.07 -10.05
CA PRO A 71 -10.38 -7.15 -9.39
C PRO A 71 -11.01 -6.22 -8.38
N ARG A 72 -12.20 -5.69 -8.68
CA ARG A 72 -12.95 -4.84 -7.76
C ARG A 72 -13.36 -5.61 -6.51
N LEU A 73 -13.92 -6.80 -6.67
CA LEU A 73 -14.35 -7.63 -5.56
C LEU A 73 -13.18 -8.04 -4.66
N ALA A 74 -12.02 -8.36 -5.25
CA ALA A 74 -10.82 -8.67 -4.49
C ALA A 74 -10.34 -7.45 -3.68
N ALA A 75 -10.30 -6.27 -4.29
CA ALA A 75 -9.96 -5.02 -3.59
C ALA A 75 -10.96 -4.71 -2.46
N GLN A 76 -12.26 -4.85 -2.69
CA GLN A 76 -13.30 -4.67 -1.67
C GLN A 76 -13.12 -5.67 -0.51
N THR A 77 -12.89 -6.94 -0.82
CA THR A 77 -12.69 -8.00 0.19
C THR A 77 -11.46 -7.71 1.05
N TYR A 78 -10.36 -7.26 0.41
CA TYR A 78 -9.12 -6.88 1.09
C TYR A 78 -9.34 -5.77 2.11
N VAL A 79 -10.20 -4.79 1.81
CA VAL A 79 -10.53 -3.69 2.73
C VAL A 79 -11.57 -4.09 3.78
N VAL A 80 -12.61 -4.83 3.41
CA VAL A 80 -13.70 -5.19 4.34
C VAL A 80 -13.20 -6.12 5.43
N ARG A 81 -12.29 -7.06 5.12
CA ARG A 81 -11.73 -8.00 6.09
C ARG A 81 -10.52 -7.45 6.83
N TRP A 82 -10.47 -6.15 7.13
CA TRP A 82 -9.28 -5.52 7.71
C TRP A 82 -9.01 -5.92 9.18
N PRO A 83 -7.76 -6.23 9.57
CA PRO A 83 -6.60 -6.44 8.69
C PRO A 83 -6.79 -7.73 7.84
N PRO A 84 -6.49 -7.68 6.53
CA PRO A 84 -6.80 -8.75 5.58
C PRO A 84 -6.18 -10.09 6.00
N GLU A 85 -6.96 -11.16 5.91
CA GLU A 85 -6.49 -12.54 6.15
C GLU A 85 -5.28 -12.89 5.27
N LYS A 86 -5.31 -12.43 4.00
CA LYS A 86 -4.21 -12.54 3.06
C LYS A 86 -3.56 -11.15 2.90
N PRO A 87 -2.49 -10.84 3.64
CA PRO A 87 -1.93 -9.50 3.69
C PRO A 87 -1.35 -9.02 2.35
N LEU A 88 -0.95 -9.92 1.46
CA LEU A 88 -0.38 -9.55 0.17
C LEU A 88 -1.46 -9.58 -0.92
N LEU A 89 -1.58 -8.50 -1.68
CA LEU A 89 -2.44 -8.41 -2.85
C LEU A 89 -1.62 -7.99 -4.06
N LEU A 90 -1.53 -8.87 -5.05
CA LEU A 90 -0.85 -8.58 -6.32
C LEU A 90 -1.89 -8.32 -7.41
N LEU A 91 -1.91 -7.09 -7.92
CA LEU A 91 -2.67 -6.67 -9.09
C LEU A 91 -1.74 -6.75 -10.31
N SER A 92 -1.92 -7.75 -11.16
CA SER A 92 -1.12 -7.93 -12.40
C SER A 92 -1.98 -7.66 -13.62
N GLY A 93 -1.39 -7.24 -14.74
CA GLY A 93 -2.10 -7.11 -16.03
C GLY A 93 -1.54 -6.00 -16.90
N ASN A 94 -2.09 -5.79 -18.09
CA ASN A 94 -1.54 -4.82 -19.05
C ASN A 94 -1.58 -3.37 -18.53
N LYS A 95 -0.80 -2.49 -19.16
CA LYS A 95 -0.82 -1.05 -18.87
C LYS A 95 -2.22 -0.49 -19.11
N GLY A 96 -2.65 0.47 -18.29
CA GLY A 96 -3.89 1.20 -18.54
C GLY A 96 -5.21 0.53 -18.09
N VAL A 97 -5.16 -0.71 -17.61
CA VAL A 97 -6.35 -1.47 -17.14
C VAL A 97 -6.88 -1.07 -15.74
N GLY A 98 -6.27 -0.07 -15.09
CA GLY A 98 -6.76 0.49 -13.83
C GLY A 98 -6.22 -0.17 -12.53
N LYS A 99 -5.05 -0.81 -12.56
CA LYS A 99 -4.41 -1.37 -11.35
C LYS A 99 -4.08 -0.31 -10.29
N THR A 100 -3.41 0.76 -10.69
CA THR A 100 -3.06 1.90 -9.81
C THR A 100 -4.30 2.56 -9.22
N HIS A 101 -5.39 2.66 -9.99
CA HIS A 101 -6.68 3.16 -9.51
C HIS A 101 -7.22 2.30 -8.36
N LEU A 102 -7.24 0.97 -8.51
CA LEU A 102 -7.65 0.06 -7.45
C LEU A 102 -6.75 0.18 -6.22
N ALA A 103 -5.43 0.24 -6.41
CA ALA A 103 -4.49 0.36 -5.30
C ALA A 103 -4.69 1.67 -4.50
N CYS A 104 -4.92 2.80 -5.20
CA CYS A 104 -5.26 4.07 -4.54
C CYS A 104 -6.65 4.02 -3.87
N GLY A 105 -7.63 3.36 -4.51
CA GLY A 105 -8.95 3.14 -3.93
C GLY A 105 -8.90 2.33 -2.63
N ILE A 106 -8.03 1.32 -2.56
CA ILE A 106 -7.77 0.56 -1.33
C ILE A 106 -7.24 1.47 -0.22
N LEU A 107 -6.26 2.34 -0.50
CA LEU A 107 -5.75 3.29 0.48
C LEU A 107 -6.84 4.21 1.03
N HIS A 108 -7.66 4.77 0.14
CA HIS A 108 -8.78 5.62 0.54
C HIS A 108 -9.77 4.86 1.41
N GLU A 109 -10.24 3.69 0.98
CA GLU A 109 -11.26 2.96 1.75
C GLU A 109 -10.71 2.38 3.06
N VAL A 110 -9.42 2.04 3.14
CA VAL A 110 -8.78 1.64 4.40
C VAL A 110 -8.77 2.81 5.39
N PHE A 111 -8.44 4.02 4.92
CA PHE A 111 -8.49 5.21 5.75
C PHE A 111 -9.93 5.56 6.16
N GLU A 112 -10.86 5.62 5.20
CA GLU A 112 -12.25 6.02 5.43
C GLU A 112 -12.99 5.06 6.37
N ARG A 113 -12.73 3.75 6.28
CA ARG A 113 -13.42 2.72 7.09
C ARG A 113 -12.73 2.39 8.41
N HIS A 114 -11.39 2.38 8.42
CA HIS A 114 -10.60 1.86 9.54
C HIS A 114 -9.68 2.91 10.18
N GLY A 115 -9.66 4.12 9.62
CA GLY A 115 -8.80 5.21 10.06
C GLY A 115 -7.30 4.99 9.81
N GLN A 116 -6.93 3.87 9.17
CA GLN A 116 -5.53 3.52 8.97
C GLN A 116 -4.94 4.27 7.79
N ARG A 117 -3.82 4.96 8.02
CA ARG A 117 -3.08 5.64 6.96
C ARG A 117 -2.08 4.68 6.32
N GLY A 118 -2.09 4.62 5.00
CA GLY A 118 -1.10 3.90 4.21
C GLY A 118 -0.12 4.82 3.50
N GLN A 119 0.76 4.22 2.70
CA GLN A 119 1.64 4.95 1.80
C GLN A 119 1.59 4.37 0.40
N PHE A 120 1.54 5.26 -0.58
CA PHE A 120 1.69 4.95 -1.99
C PHE A 120 3.10 5.28 -2.47
N TRP A 121 3.72 4.33 -3.15
CA TRP A 121 5.05 4.50 -3.73
C TRP A 121 5.10 3.92 -5.13
N PRO A 122 5.30 4.75 -6.17
CA PRO A 122 5.92 4.27 -7.40
C PRO A 122 7.26 3.63 -7.04
N VAL A 123 7.51 2.42 -7.55
CA VAL A 123 8.75 1.70 -7.22
C VAL A 123 9.99 2.50 -7.62
N VAL A 124 9.93 3.24 -8.73
CA VAL A 124 11.03 4.12 -9.17
C VAL A 124 11.32 5.22 -8.15
N ASP A 125 10.31 5.92 -7.65
CA ASP A 125 10.45 7.00 -6.65
C ASP A 125 10.99 6.46 -5.32
N LEU A 126 10.58 5.25 -4.94
CA LEU A 126 11.08 4.60 -3.73
C LEU A 126 12.57 4.28 -3.85
N LEU A 127 13.00 3.73 -4.98
CA LEU A 127 14.42 3.45 -5.24
C LEU A 127 15.25 4.73 -5.27
N ASP A 128 14.72 5.82 -5.82
CA ASP A 128 15.39 7.11 -5.82
C ASP A 128 15.53 7.69 -4.40
N ARG A 129 14.51 7.51 -3.54
CA ARG A 129 14.63 7.83 -2.11
C ARG A 129 15.73 7.02 -1.43
N TYR A 130 15.81 5.72 -1.67
CA TYR A 130 16.91 4.91 -1.13
C TYR A 130 18.27 5.34 -1.67
N ARG A 131 18.38 5.82 -2.91
CA ARG A 131 19.66 6.34 -3.44
C ARG A 131 20.05 7.65 -2.75
N ALA A 132 19.08 8.52 -2.51
CA ALA A 132 19.30 9.80 -1.85
C ALA A 132 19.84 9.67 -0.42
N THR A 133 19.63 8.53 0.26
CA THR A 133 20.19 8.30 1.60
C THR A 133 21.71 8.07 1.61
N PHE A 134 22.32 7.88 0.44
CA PHE A 134 23.77 7.73 0.28
C PHE A 134 24.45 8.99 -0.27
N ASP A 135 23.68 10.06 -0.53
CA ASP A 135 24.23 11.35 -0.94
C ASP A 135 24.77 12.06 0.31
N GLU A 136 26.09 12.00 0.53
CA GLU A 136 26.74 12.54 1.74
C GLU A 136 26.43 14.02 1.98
N ASP A 137 26.16 14.79 0.93
CA ASP A 137 25.90 16.23 1.01
C ASP A 137 24.41 16.57 1.21
N ARG A 138 23.49 15.64 0.89
CA ARG A 138 22.04 15.90 0.83
C ARG A 138 21.17 14.91 1.62
N ALA A 139 21.75 13.86 2.17
CA ALA A 139 21.02 12.84 2.91
C ALA A 139 20.34 13.46 4.14
N THR A 140 19.01 13.44 4.13
CA THR A 140 18.18 13.88 5.27
C THR A 140 17.66 12.70 6.08
N GLU A 141 17.93 11.48 5.62
CA GLU A 141 17.44 10.24 6.20
C GLU A 141 18.39 9.08 5.86
N THR A 142 18.39 8.05 6.70
CA THR A 142 19.14 6.81 6.45
C THR A 142 18.24 5.76 5.82
N VAL A 143 18.84 4.74 5.21
CA VAL A 143 18.12 3.56 4.70
C VAL A 143 17.26 2.94 5.80
N GLU A 144 17.81 2.80 7.01
CA GLU A 144 17.16 2.14 8.13
C GLU A 144 15.91 2.92 8.57
N SER A 145 15.97 4.26 8.48
CA SER A 145 14.82 5.14 8.72
C SER A 145 13.73 4.94 7.67
N VAL A 146 14.10 4.89 6.38
CA VAL A 146 13.16 4.61 5.28
C VAL A 146 12.50 3.24 5.49
N ASP A 147 13.29 2.20 5.75
CA ASP A 147 12.79 0.84 6.00
C ASP A 147 11.87 0.79 7.22
N ALA A 148 12.22 1.47 8.32
CA ALA A 148 11.37 1.56 9.50
C ALA A 148 10.01 2.18 9.19
N GLN A 149 9.99 3.29 8.45
CA GLN A 149 8.75 3.96 8.08
C GLN A 149 7.87 3.08 7.18
N LEU A 150 8.46 2.41 6.18
CA LEU A 150 7.73 1.55 5.25
C LEU A 150 7.26 0.25 5.90
N ARG A 151 7.98 -0.25 6.90
CA ARG A 151 7.58 -1.41 7.71
C ARG A 151 6.41 -1.10 8.63
N GLN A 152 6.44 0.06 9.28
CA GLN A 152 5.44 0.44 10.28
C GLN A 152 4.11 0.91 9.67
N CYS A 153 4.10 1.38 8.42
CA CYS A 153 2.87 1.82 7.78
C CYS A 153 1.81 0.71 7.69
N ALA A 154 0.55 1.10 7.91
CA ALA A 154 -0.56 0.15 8.07
C ALA A 154 -0.83 -0.64 6.79
N VAL A 155 -0.78 0.03 5.64
CA VAL A 155 -0.78 -0.58 4.30
C VAL A 155 0.23 0.13 3.42
N LEU A 156 1.02 -0.66 2.69
CA LEU A 156 1.96 -0.17 1.70
C LEU A 156 1.44 -0.51 0.30
N VAL A 157 1.44 0.46 -0.60
CA VAL A 157 1.24 0.23 -2.04
C VAL A 157 2.58 0.43 -2.76
N LEU A 158 3.02 -0.60 -3.48
CA LEU A 158 4.14 -0.53 -4.42
C LEU A 158 3.58 -0.58 -5.85
N ASP A 159 3.68 0.53 -6.57
CA ASP A 159 3.12 0.66 -7.93
C ASP A 159 4.19 0.42 -9.01
N ASP A 160 3.79 -0.28 -10.07
CA ASP A 160 4.61 -0.63 -11.24
C ASP A 160 5.89 -1.42 -10.89
N LEU A 161 5.76 -2.46 -10.06
CA LEU A 161 6.84 -3.40 -9.77
C LEU A 161 7.23 -4.18 -11.05
N GLY A 162 8.53 -4.27 -11.32
CA GLY A 162 9.09 -5.02 -12.46
C GLY A 162 9.23 -4.24 -13.77
N THR A 163 8.80 -2.97 -13.85
CA THR A 163 9.02 -2.14 -15.05
C THR A 163 10.31 -1.30 -15.04
N HIS A 164 11.11 -1.42 -13.98
CA HIS A 164 12.35 -0.68 -13.81
C HIS A 164 13.54 -1.51 -14.31
N LYS A 165 14.55 -0.86 -14.90
CA LYS A 165 15.86 -1.49 -15.08
C LYS A 165 16.55 -1.53 -13.71
N SER A 166 16.38 -2.63 -12.99
CA SER A 166 16.92 -2.80 -11.64
C SER A 166 18.42 -3.07 -11.69
N SER A 167 19.18 -2.41 -10.82
CA SER A 167 20.44 -2.95 -10.34
C SER A 167 20.17 -4.06 -9.32
N GLU A 168 21.11 -4.99 -9.13
CA GLU A 168 21.02 -6.05 -8.11
C GLU A 168 20.70 -5.48 -6.72
N TRP A 169 21.28 -4.33 -6.38
CA TRP A 169 20.98 -3.61 -5.16
C TRP A 169 19.50 -3.19 -5.05
N ALA A 170 18.87 -2.71 -6.13
CA ALA A 170 17.47 -2.32 -6.12
C ALA A 170 16.55 -3.52 -5.89
N GLU A 171 16.86 -4.65 -6.52
CA GLU A 171 16.11 -5.90 -6.31
C GLU A 171 16.24 -6.41 -4.89
N GLU A 172 17.45 -6.37 -4.32
CA GLU A 172 17.70 -6.77 -2.93
C GLU A 172 16.92 -5.89 -1.94
N ARG A 173 16.85 -4.58 -2.18
CA ARG A 173 16.07 -3.66 -1.32
C ARG A 173 14.57 -3.93 -1.39
N LEU A 174 14.02 -4.06 -2.59
CA LEU A 174 12.61 -4.38 -2.78
C LEU A 174 12.27 -5.76 -2.20
N PHE A 175 13.12 -6.75 -2.42
CA PHE A 175 12.96 -8.08 -1.86
C PHE A 175 12.92 -8.03 -0.33
N ARG A 176 13.89 -7.37 0.32
CA ARG A 176 13.94 -7.26 1.78
C ARG A 176 12.66 -6.64 2.35
N LEU A 177 12.20 -5.53 1.77
CA LEU A 177 10.98 -4.85 2.20
C LEU A 177 9.75 -5.76 2.06
N ILE A 178 9.61 -6.45 0.92
CA ILE A 178 8.50 -7.37 0.66
C ILE A 178 8.55 -8.57 1.61
N ASP A 179 9.73 -9.16 1.81
CA ASP A 179 9.94 -10.33 2.67
C ASP A 179 9.63 -10.01 4.13
N GLU A 180 10.05 -8.85 4.64
CA GLU A 180 9.73 -8.42 5.99
C GLU A 180 8.22 -8.22 6.19
N ARG A 181 7.54 -7.55 5.25
CA ARG A 181 6.08 -7.39 5.33
C ARG A 181 5.36 -8.74 5.23
N TYR A 182 5.86 -9.65 4.41
CA TYR A 182 5.35 -11.01 4.32
C TYR A 182 5.50 -11.76 5.65
N ARG A 183 6.70 -11.76 6.26
CA ARG A 183 6.97 -12.44 7.53
C ARG A 183 6.16 -11.86 8.70
N ASP A 184 5.93 -10.54 8.70
CA ASP A 184 5.20 -9.85 9.75
C ASP A 184 3.67 -9.76 9.48
N LEU A 185 3.19 -10.41 8.42
CA LEU A 185 1.78 -10.39 7.97
C LEU A 185 1.22 -8.97 7.82
N ARG A 186 2.05 -8.07 7.27
CA ARG A 186 1.70 -6.64 7.10
C ARG A 186 1.05 -6.41 5.74
N PRO A 187 -0.10 -5.70 5.69
CA PRO A 187 -0.81 -5.42 4.44
C PRO A 187 0.07 -4.76 3.36
N LEU A 188 0.21 -5.41 2.21
CA LEU A 188 0.98 -4.94 1.07
C LEU A 188 0.16 -5.13 -0.20
N VAL A 189 0.00 -4.06 -0.98
CA VAL A 189 -0.60 -4.10 -2.31
C VAL A 189 0.50 -3.81 -3.32
N VAL A 190 0.62 -4.66 -4.33
CA VAL A 190 1.61 -4.50 -5.40
C VAL A 190 0.87 -4.42 -6.72
N THR A 191 1.26 -3.47 -7.59
CA THR A 191 0.82 -3.48 -8.99
C THR A 191 2.00 -3.85 -9.89
N THR A 192 1.73 -4.56 -10.97
CA THR A 192 2.74 -4.90 -11.97
C THR A 192 2.14 -4.99 -13.37
N ASN A 193 2.90 -4.53 -14.36
CA ASN A 193 2.58 -4.77 -15.78
C ASN A 193 3.09 -6.12 -16.26
N ALA A 194 3.94 -6.77 -15.47
CA ALA A 194 4.52 -8.07 -15.74
C ALA A 194 3.58 -9.19 -15.27
N GLY A 195 3.68 -10.36 -15.89
CA GLY A 195 3.08 -11.56 -15.31
C GLY A 195 3.78 -11.95 -14.00
N LEU A 196 3.12 -12.71 -13.12
CA LEU A 196 3.76 -13.28 -11.91
C LEU A 196 5.06 -14.05 -12.25
N LEU A 197 5.12 -14.66 -13.44
CA LEU A 197 6.27 -15.41 -13.93
C LEU A 197 7.49 -14.53 -14.27
N GLU A 198 7.28 -13.23 -14.50
CA GLU A 198 8.32 -12.28 -14.89
C GLU A 198 8.91 -11.54 -13.68
N LEU A 199 8.32 -11.73 -12.50
CA LEU A 199 8.89 -11.21 -11.26
C LEU A 199 10.12 -12.03 -10.84
N PRO A 200 11.10 -11.41 -10.17
CA PRO A 200 12.23 -12.13 -9.58
C PRO A 200 11.76 -13.29 -8.70
N ASP A 201 12.42 -14.45 -8.81
CA ASP A 201 11.97 -15.70 -8.17
C ASP A 201 11.70 -15.57 -6.66
N ARG A 202 12.53 -14.78 -5.98
CA ARG A 202 12.38 -14.53 -4.54
C ARG A 202 11.09 -13.78 -4.21
N ILE A 203 10.73 -12.77 -5.00
CA ILE A 203 9.46 -12.01 -4.85
C ILE A 203 8.29 -12.90 -5.26
N LYS A 204 8.41 -13.61 -6.38
CA LYS A 204 7.41 -14.54 -6.89
C LYS A 204 7.03 -15.59 -5.85
N SER A 205 8.00 -16.15 -5.14
CA SER A 205 7.76 -17.12 -4.05
C SER A 205 6.81 -16.57 -2.98
N ARG A 206 7.00 -15.32 -2.54
CA ARG A 206 6.12 -14.68 -1.55
C ARG A 206 4.74 -14.35 -2.11
N MET A 207 4.69 -13.84 -3.34
CA MET A 207 3.43 -13.50 -4.02
C MET A 207 2.60 -14.73 -4.43
N SER A 208 3.22 -15.90 -4.50
CA SER A 208 2.56 -17.17 -4.86
C SER A 208 2.09 -17.97 -3.65
N ASP A 209 2.48 -17.58 -2.42
CA ASP A 209 2.01 -18.24 -1.21
C ASP A 209 0.53 -17.97 -0.99
N GLY A 210 -0.31 -18.93 -1.37
CA GLY A 210 -1.76 -18.81 -1.28
C GLY A 210 -2.32 -18.65 0.13
N SER A 211 -1.52 -18.88 1.18
CA SER A 211 -1.93 -18.63 2.57
C SER A 211 -1.89 -17.13 2.91
N CYS A 212 -0.99 -16.38 2.29
CA CYS A 212 -0.74 -14.97 2.59
C CYS A 212 -1.07 -14.02 1.43
N SER A 213 -1.15 -14.54 0.20
CA SER A 213 -1.20 -13.76 -1.03
C SER A 213 -2.46 -14.02 -1.84
N THR A 214 -3.02 -12.94 -2.38
CA THR A 214 -4.10 -12.97 -3.38
C THR A 214 -3.56 -12.42 -4.69
N LEU A 215 -3.50 -13.26 -5.73
CA LEU A 215 -3.17 -12.82 -7.09
C LEU A 215 -4.45 -12.48 -7.86
N VAL A 216 -4.45 -11.31 -8.47
CA VAL A 216 -5.57 -10.79 -9.26
C VAL A 216 -5.05 -10.30 -10.60
N ASN A 217 -5.50 -10.96 -11.67
CA ASN A 217 -5.30 -10.45 -13.02
C ASN A 217 -6.35 -9.38 -13.33
N VAL A 218 -5.88 -8.21 -13.74
CA VAL A 218 -6.68 -7.05 -14.12
C VAL A 218 -6.60 -6.91 -15.64
N SER A 219 -7.70 -7.22 -16.31
CA SER A 219 -7.82 -7.15 -17.76
C SER A 219 -8.91 -6.16 -18.18
N GLY A 220 -8.84 -5.71 -19.43
CA GLY A 220 -9.77 -4.74 -20.00
C GLY A 220 -9.07 -3.85 -21.03
N PRO A 221 -9.82 -2.93 -21.66
CA PRO A 221 -9.22 -1.94 -22.56
C PRO A 221 -8.29 -0.99 -21.80
N ASP A 222 -7.29 -0.43 -22.50
CA ASP A 222 -6.50 0.68 -21.95
C ASP A 222 -7.42 1.90 -21.79
N ARG A 223 -7.63 2.32 -20.55
CA ARG A 223 -8.53 3.43 -20.23
C ARG A 223 -7.89 4.81 -20.37
N ARG A 224 -6.63 4.86 -20.79
CA ARG A 224 -5.92 6.11 -21.10
C ARG A 224 -6.23 6.56 -22.51
N THR A 225 -6.56 5.63 -23.38
CA THR A 225 -7.04 5.92 -24.73
C THR A 225 -8.54 6.13 -24.63
N PRO A 226 -9.10 7.25 -25.13
CA PRO A 226 -10.54 7.32 -25.31
C PRO A 226 -10.96 6.15 -26.19
N ALA A 227 -12.09 5.51 -25.88
CA ALA A 227 -12.66 4.53 -26.78
C ALA A 227 -12.83 5.23 -28.14
N ASP A 228 -12.26 4.66 -29.20
CA ASP A 228 -12.45 5.18 -30.55
C ASP A 228 -13.94 5.46 -30.76
N SER A 229 -14.21 6.69 -31.18
CA SER A 229 -15.53 7.28 -31.41
C SER A 229 -16.32 6.56 -32.50
#